data_AF-A0A7R9TGQ9-F1
#
_entry.id   AF-A0A7R9TGQ9-F1
#
_cell.length_a   1.000
_cell.length_b   1.000
_cell.length_c   1.000
_cell.angle_alpha   90.00
_cell.angle_beta   90.00
_cell.angle_gamma   90.00
#
_symmetry.space_group_name_H-M   'P 1'
#
loop_
_entity.id
_entity.type
_entity.pdbx_description
1 polymer ?
#
loop_
_entity_poly.entity_id
_entity_poly.type
_entity_poly.pdbx_seq_one_letter_code
_entity_poly.pdbx_strand_id
1 'polypeptide(L)'
;LAWFHAVVQERRAYVPQGWSKFYEFSFADLRSSADIIDQACGNGAEPQWSQLHGLLERAIYGGRVDSDYDILVLRTYLKQFFSDEMTGACGSRVRALPGTNITLPNSTNHADFTATLTALDEANSPS
;
A
#
# COMPACT_ATOMS: atom_id res chain seq x y z
N LEU A 1 2.53 -1.48 -3.70
CA LEU A 1 1.94 -2.66 -3.01
C LEU A 1 2.73 -3.08 -1.77
N ALA A 2 4.00 -3.50 -1.91
CA ALA A 2 4.79 -4.02 -0.77
C ALA A 2 4.83 -3.06 0.43
N TRP A 3 5.03 -1.77 0.18
CA TRP A 3 5.00 -0.74 1.24
C TRP A 3 3.66 -0.65 1.96
N PHE A 4 2.54 -0.65 1.23
CA PHE A 4 1.20 -0.66 1.83
C PHE A 4 1.02 -1.89 2.74
N HIS A 5 1.44 -3.07 2.29
CA HIS A 5 1.37 -4.30 3.08
C HIS A 5 2.24 -4.22 4.35
N ALA A 6 3.44 -3.68 4.26
CA ALA A 6 4.32 -3.45 5.41
C ALA A 6 3.69 -2.49 6.43
N VAL A 7 3.14 -1.36 5.97
CA VAL A 7 2.49 -0.36 6.85
C VAL A 7 1.28 -0.96 7.59
N VAL A 8 0.41 -1.70 6.90
CA VAL A 8 -0.75 -2.32 7.58
C VAL A 8 -0.32 -3.40 8.58
N GLN A 9 0.81 -4.08 8.32
CA GLN A 9 1.42 -5.03 9.26
C GLN A 9 2.03 -4.33 10.48
N GLU A 10 2.84 -3.29 10.30
CA GLU A 10 3.46 -2.55 11.40
C GLU A 10 2.42 -1.88 12.31
N ARG A 11 1.32 -1.37 11.76
CA ARG A 11 0.22 -0.81 12.56
C ARG A 11 -0.38 -1.79 13.57
N ARG A 12 -0.23 -3.10 13.36
CA ARG A 12 -0.67 -4.13 14.33
C ARG A 12 0.15 -4.11 15.63
N ALA A 13 1.35 -3.52 15.62
CA ALA A 13 2.16 -3.36 16.83
C ALA A 13 1.57 -2.31 17.79
N TYR A 14 0.67 -1.43 17.31
CA TYR A 14 0.17 -0.27 18.06
C TYR A 14 -1.32 -0.37 18.41
N VAL A 15 -1.81 -1.52 18.87
CA VAL A 15 -3.23 -1.68 19.28
C VAL A 15 -3.50 -0.96 20.62
N PRO A 16 -4.59 -0.17 20.77
CA PRO A 16 -5.72 -0.01 19.85
C PRO A 16 -5.62 1.16 18.85
N GLN A 17 -4.55 1.96 18.90
CA GLN A 17 -4.43 3.20 18.12
C GLN A 17 -4.20 2.95 16.61
N GLY A 18 -3.48 1.87 16.28
CA GLY A 18 -3.16 1.43 14.94
C GLY A 18 -4.35 0.74 14.25
N TRP A 19 -4.95 -0.20 14.98
CA TRP A 19 -6.15 -0.95 14.61
C TRP A 19 -6.97 -1.19 15.88
N SER A 20 -8.30 -1.21 15.78
CA SER A 20 -9.15 -1.48 16.94
C SER A 20 -8.88 -2.86 17.55
N LYS A 21 -8.41 -3.81 16.73
CA LYS A 21 -8.01 -5.15 17.15
C LYS A 21 -6.93 -5.74 16.24
N PHE A 22 -6.40 -6.89 16.64
CA PHE A 22 -5.40 -7.59 15.86
C PHE A 22 -6.03 -8.29 14.65
N TYR A 23 -5.69 -7.81 13.45
CA TYR A 23 -6.01 -8.47 12.18
C TYR A 23 -4.80 -9.22 11.65
N GLU A 24 -5.00 -10.45 11.17
CA GLU A 24 -3.91 -11.22 10.57
C GLU A 24 -3.80 -10.92 9.07
N PHE A 25 -2.83 -10.09 8.68
CA PHE A 25 -2.47 -9.90 7.27
C PHE A 25 -1.28 -10.79 6.93
N SER A 26 -1.51 -11.74 6.03
CA SER A 26 -0.61 -12.82 5.64
C SER A 26 0.08 -12.53 4.31
N PHE A 27 1.15 -13.28 4.02
CA PHE A 27 1.81 -13.23 2.71
C PHE A 27 0.88 -13.65 1.56
N ALA A 28 -0.13 -14.48 1.82
CA ALA A 28 -1.12 -14.84 0.81
C ALA A 28 -1.91 -13.60 0.34
N ASP A 29 -2.26 -12.70 1.25
CA ASP A 29 -2.98 -11.46 0.93
C ASP A 29 -2.12 -10.54 0.04
N LEU A 30 -0.80 -10.48 0.29
CA LEU A 30 0.15 -9.75 -0.55
C LEU A 30 0.22 -10.34 -1.96
N ARG A 31 0.34 -11.67 -2.08
CA ARG A 31 0.41 -12.37 -3.36
C ARG A 31 -0.86 -12.17 -4.18
N SER A 32 -2.03 -12.42 -3.59
CA SER A 32 -3.31 -12.23 -4.28
C SER A 32 -3.56 -10.77 -4.67
N SER A 33 -3.09 -9.81 -3.87
CA SER A 33 -3.11 -8.39 -4.26
C SER A 33 -2.25 -8.12 -5.49
N ALA A 34 -1.07 -8.74 -5.60
CA ALA A 34 -0.19 -8.59 -6.76
C ALA A 34 -0.84 -9.17 -8.02
N ASP A 35 -1.47 -10.35 -7.92
CA ASP A 35 -2.18 -10.98 -9.04
C ASP A 35 -3.34 -10.09 -9.53
N ILE A 36 -4.12 -9.50 -8.61
CA ILE A 36 -5.20 -8.56 -8.96
C ILE A 36 -4.66 -7.32 -9.67
N ILE A 37 -3.56 -6.75 -9.19
CA ILE A 37 -2.94 -5.57 -9.81
C ILE A 37 -2.42 -5.91 -11.20
N ASP A 38 -1.78 -7.06 -11.37
CA ASP A 38 -1.29 -7.53 -12.67
C ASP A 38 -2.44 -7.70 -13.67
N GLN A 39 -3.57 -8.29 -13.23
CA GLN A 39 -4.77 -8.41 -14.05
C GLN A 39 -5.41 -7.06 -14.39
N ALA A 40 -5.42 -6.11 -13.45
CA ALA A 40 -6.01 -4.78 -13.64
C ALA A 40 -5.15 -3.87 -14.53
N CYS A 41 -3.83 -4.00 -14.49
CA CYS A 41 -2.87 -3.25 -15.31
C CYS A 41 -2.46 -3.99 -16.59
N GLY A 42 -2.88 -5.25 -16.75
CA GLY A 42 -2.58 -6.07 -17.91
C GLY A 42 -3.08 -5.43 -19.20
N ASN A 43 -2.32 -5.61 -20.29
CA ASN A 43 -2.57 -5.05 -21.63
C ASN A 43 -2.24 -3.55 -21.81
N GLY A 44 -1.47 -2.94 -20.90
CA GLY A 44 -1.03 -1.54 -21.05
C GLY A 44 -2.15 -0.51 -20.84
N ALA A 45 -3.26 -0.94 -20.22
CA ALA A 45 -4.32 -0.04 -19.80
C ALA A 45 -3.89 0.77 -18.58
N GLU A 46 -4.29 2.03 -18.51
CA GLU A 46 -4.12 2.82 -17.30
C GLU A 46 -4.97 2.23 -16.16
N PRO A 47 -4.41 2.13 -14.94
CA PRO A 47 -5.11 1.53 -13.81
C PRO A 47 -6.34 2.35 -13.43
N GLN A 48 -7.52 1.71 -13.41
CA GLN A 48 -8.71 2.30 -12.84
C GLN A 48 -8.64 2.22 -11.31
N TRP A 49 -8.16 3.28 -10.66
CA TRP A 49 -7.94 3.32 -9.21
C TRP A 49 -9.17 2.94 -8.38
N SER A 50 -10.35 3.40 -8.79
CA SER A 50 -11.61 3.08 -8.11
C SER A 50 -11.90 1.57 -8.08
N GLN A 51 -11.63 0.87 -9.19
CA GLN A 51 -11.77 -0.58 -9.28
C GLN A 51 -10.73 -1.29 -8.41
N LEU A 52 -9.47 -0.87 -8.48
CA LEU A 52 -8.39 -1.42 -7.66
C LEU A 52 -8.67 -1.26 -6.16
N HIS A 53 -9.13 -0.08 -5.72
CA HIS A 53 -9.51 0.16 -4.33
C HIS A 53 -10.65 -0.78 -3.91
N GLY A 54 -11.68 -0.92 -4.75
CA GLY A 54 -12.81 -1.81 -4.47
C GLY A 54 -12.40 -3.28 -4.37
N LEU A 55 -11.51 -3.76 -5.25
CA LEU A 55 -11.01 -5.14 -5.22
C LEU A 55 -10.14 -5.39 -3.98
N LEU A 56 -9.18 -4.51 -3.68
CA LEU A 56 -8.32 -4.66 -2.52
C LEU A 56 -9.09 -4.54 -1.20
N GLU A 57 -10.04 -3.61 -1.12
CA GLU A 57 -10.91 -3.43 0.04
C GLU A 57 -11.81 -4.66 0.23
N ARG A 58 -12.55 -5.10 -0.80
CA ARG A 58 -13.61 -6.11 -0.62
C ARG A 58 -13.12 -7.55 -0.74
N ALA A 59 -12.17 -7.81 -1.64
CA ALA A 59 -11.74 -9.18 -1.95
C ALA A 59 -10.56 -9.65 -1.11
N ILE A 60 -9.69 -8.74 -0.65
CA ILE A 60 -8.44 -9.12 0.04
C ILE A 60 -8.46 -8.72 1.52
N TYR A 61 -8.47 -7.42 1.81
CA TYR A 61 -8.22 -6.94 3.17
C TYR A 61 -9.49 -6.83 4.02
N GLY A 62 -10.62 -6.42 3.44
CA GLY A 62 -11.85 -6.11 4.18
C GLY A 62 -12.61 -7.34 4.69
N GLY A 63 -12.36 -8.54 4.15
CA GLY A 63 -12.95 -9.77 4.70
C GLY A 63 -12.50 -10.09 6.13
N ARG A 64 -11.38 -9.49 6.56
CA ARG A 64 -10.82 -9.67 7.91
C ARG A 64 -11.20 -8.54 8.86
N VAL A 65 -11.56 -7.37 8.33
CA VAL A 65 -11.85 -6.16 9.09
C VAL A 65 -13.35 -6.03 9.30
N ASP A 66 -13.80 -6.09 10.54
CA ASP A 66 -15.23 -6.03 10.89
C ASP A 66 -15.64 -4.73 11.61
N SER A 67 -14.67 -3.90 12.00
CA SER A 67 -14.92 -2.58 12.57
C SER A 67 -15.06 -1.54 11.45
N ASP A 68 -16.19 -0.83 11.44
CA ASP A 68 -16.46 0.24 10.45
C ASP A 68 -15.36 1.31 10.44
N TYR A 69 -14.79 1.62 11.60
CA TYR A 69 -13.69 2.59 11.71
C TYR A 69 -12.41 2.07 11.04
N ASP A 70 -12.07 0.80 11.26
CA ASP A 70 -10.88 0.20 10.66
C ASP A 70 -11.04 0.06 9.13
N ILE A 71 -12.26 -0.20 8.63
CA ILE A 71 -12.54 -0.18 7.19
C ILE A 71 -12.26 1.22 6.60
N LEU A 72 -12.63 2.29 7.31
CA LEU A 72 -12.32 3.66 6.86
C LEU A 72 -10.81 3.93 6.83
N VAL A 73 -10.06 3.45 7.84
CA VAL A 73 -8.60 3.55 7.87
C VAL A 73 -7.99 2.80 6.68
N LEU A 74 -8.40 1.55 6.45
CA LEU A 74 -7.96 0.73 5.32
C LEU A 74 -8.23 1.45 3.98
N ARG A 75 -9.44 1.95 3.77
CA ARG A 75 -9.83 2.68 2.55
C ARG A 75 -8.99 3.94 2.34
N THR A 76 -8.66 4.64 3.42
CA THR A 76 -7.82 5.86 3.36
C THR A 76 -6.41 5.50 2.90
N TYR A 77 -5.82 4.43 3.44
CA TYR A 77 -4.52 3.94 3.00
C TYR A 77 -4.54 3.45 1.54
N LEU A 78 -5.58 2.72 1.13
CA LEU A 78 -5.71 2.29 -0.26
C LEU A 78 -5.73 3.49 -1.22
N LYS A 79 -6.49 4.55 -0.90
CA LYS A 79 -6.52 5.78 -1.69
C LYS A 79 -5.18 6.52 -1.71
N GLN A 80 -4.46 6.52 -0.60
CA GLN A 80 -3.18 7.20 -0.48
C GLN A 80 -2.09 6.49 -1.31
N PHE A 81 -2.01 5.17 -1.22
CA PHE A 81 -0.94 4.38 -1.84
C PHE A 81 -1.20 4.01 -3.30
N PHE A 82 -2.46 3.90 -3.71
CA PHE A 82 -2.85 3.54 -5.07
C PHE A 82 -3.51 4.76 -5.72
N SER A 83 -2.69 5.74 -6.11
CA SER A 83 -3.10 6.98 -6.76
C SER A 83 -2.07 7.43 -7.79
N ASP A 84 -2.49 8.27 -8.75
CA ASP A 84 -1.61 8.82 -9.78
C ASP A 84 -0.43 9.62 -9.19
N GLU A 85 -0.65 10.30 -8.07
CA GLU A 85 0.39 11.04 -7.34
C GLU A 85 1.49 10.11 -6.80
N MET A 86 1.16 8.85 -6.51
CA MET A 86 2.11 7.88 -5.97
C MET A 86 2.90 7.18 -7.08
N THR A 87 2.25 6.91 -8.22
CA THR A 87 2.88 6.24 -9.36
C THR A 87 3.60 7.19 -10.31
N GLY A 88 3.46 8.50 -10.13
CA GLY A 88 4.04 9.50 -11.04
C GLY A 88 3.38 9.48 -12.43
N ALA A 89 2.22 8.83 -12.56
CA ALA A 89 1.44 8.84 -13.78
C ALA A 89 1.02 10.30 -14.09
N CYS A 90 1.09 10.69 -15.36
CA CYS A 90 0.76 12.04 -15.82
C CYS A 90 1.72 13.17 -15.38
N GLY A 91 2.99 12.87 -15.06
CA GLY A 91 4.01 13.91 -14.79
C GLY A 91 3.78 14.71 -13.50
N SER A 92 2.91 14.20 -12.62
CA SER A 92 2.69 14.76 -11.29
C SER A 92 3.89 14.48 -10.37
N ARG A 93 4.12 15.33 -9.38
CA ARG A 93 5.21 15.14 -8.41
C ARG A 93 4.93 13.87 -7.61
N VAL A 94 5.82 12.88 -7.73
CA VAL A 94 5.75 11.65 -6.94
C VAL A 94 5.78 12.02 -5.46
N ARG A 95 4.71 11.66 -4.74
CA ARG A 95 4.63 11.87 -3.30
C ARG A 95 5.66 11.01 -2.58
N ALA A 96 6.29 11.55 -1.55
CA ALA A 96 7.13 10.74 -0.67
C ALA A 96 6.29 9.66 0.04
N LEU A 97 6.91 8.51 0.31
CA LEU A 97 6.26 7.43 1.04
C LEU A 97 5.80 7.95 2.41
N PRO A 98 4.56 7.67 2.84
CA PRO A 98 4.04 8.16 4.12
C PRO A 98 4.96 7.77 5.28
N GLY A 99 5.31 8.75 6.12
CA GLY A 99 6.26 8.57 7.22
C GLY A 99 7.74 8.75 6.84
N THR A 100 8.06 9.03 5.57
CA THR A 100 9.44 9.21 5.11
C THR A 100 9.58 10.40 4.16
N ASN A 101 10.82 10.83 3.91
CA ASN A 101 11.16 11.82 2.88
C ASN A 101 11.58 11.17 1.55
N ILE A 102 11.34 9.86 1.38
CA ILE A 102 11.82 9.09 0.24
C ILE A 102 10.72 8.98 -0.80
N THR A 103 11.03 9.35 -2.04
CA THR A 103 10.15 9.15 -3.19
C THR A 103 10.41 7.79 -3.83
N LEU A 104 9.36 7.18 -4.38
CA LEU A 104 9.54 5.96 -5.15
C LEU A 104 10.33 6.25 -6.42
N PRO A 105 11.30 5.40 -6.80
CA PRO A 105 11.95 5.52 -8.08
C PRO A 105 10.94 5.25 -9.20
N ASN A 106 10.96 6.08 -10.26
CA ASN A 106 10.13 5.91 -11.46
C ASN A 106 10.68 4.84 -12.43
N SER A 107 11.64 4.04 -11.97
CA SER A 107 12.30 3.00 -12.75
C SER A 107 11.56 1.68 -12.60
N THR A 108 11.60 0.85 -13.64
CA THR A 108 11.11 -0.53 -13.60
C THR A 108 12.16 -1.52 -13.08
N ASN A 109 13.37 -1.04 -12.79
CA ASN A 109 14.46 -1.90 -12.31
C ASN A 109 14.30 -2.19 -10.81
N HIS A 110 14.27 -3.48 -10.47
CA HIS A 110 14.24 -3.94 -9.07
C HIS A 110 15.43 -3.41 -8.25
N ALA A 111 16.61 -3.25 -8.86
CA ALA A 111 17.81 -2.77 -8.18
C ALA A 111 17.62 -1.37 -7.57
N ASP A 112 16.92 -0.48 -8.26
CA ASP A 112 16.67 0.90 -7.80
C ASP A 112 15.76 0.91 -6.57
N PHE A 113 14.78 0.01 -6.52
CA PHE A 113 13.96 -0.19 -5.32
C PHE A 113 14.78 -0.74 -4.16
N THR A 114 15.66 -1.72 -4.41
CA THR A 114 16.52 -2.26 -3.33
C THR A 114 17.50 -1.25 -2.78
N ALA A 115 18.10 -0.41 -3.64
CA ALA A 115 19.00 0.66 -3.23
C ALA A 115 18.28 1.70 -2.36
N THR A 116 17.05 2.03 -2.72
CA THR A 116 16.19 2.94 -1.95
C THR A 116 15.86 2.35 -0.58
N LEU A 117 15.56 1.04 -0.51
CA LEU A 117 15.30 0.36 0.76
C LEU A 117 16.52 0.32 1.67
N THR A 118 17.73 0.10 1.12
CA THR A 118 18.97 0.13 1.91
C THR A 118 19.34 1.52 2.42
N ALA A 119 18.78 2.58 1.81
CA ALA A 119 19.00 3.95 2.24
C ALA A 119 18.02 4.41 3.35
N LEU A 120 17.04 3.57 3.71
CA LEU A 120 16.15 3.83 4.84
C LEU A 120 16.93 3.75 6.16
N ASP A 121 16.68 4.71 7.05
CA ASP A 121 17.20 4.65 8.42
C ASP A 121 16.51 3.51 9.19
N GLU A 122 17.26 2.81 10.05
CA GLU A 122 16.72 1.71 10.86
C GLU A 122 15.76 2.22 11.95
N ALA A 123 15.78 3.54 12.23
CA ALA A 123 14.93 4.19 13.21
C ALA A 123 13.50 4.43 12.68
N ASN A 124 12.65 3.41 12.76
CA ASN A 124 11.21 3.55 12.47
C ASN A 124 10.51 4.34 13.59
N SER A 125 10.21 5.61 13.34
CA SER A 125 9.39 6.45 14.22
C SER A 125 7.91 6.37 13.81
N PRO A 126 6.96 6.28 14.76
CA PRO A 126 5.52 6.15 14.45
C PRO A 126 4.85 7.46 13.98
N SER A 127 5.64 8.48 13.62
CA SER A 127 5.21 9.87 13.36
C SER A 127 4.73 10.13 11.94
#